data_AF-A0A920KGL4-F1
#
_entry.id   AF-A0A920KGL4-F1
#
_cell.length_a   1.000
_cell.length_b   1.000
_cell.length_c   1.000
_cell.angle_alpha   90.00
_cell.angle_beta   90.00
_cell.angle_gamma   90.00
#
_symmetry.space_group_name_H-M   'P 1'
#
loop_
_entity.id
_entity.type
_entity.pdbx_description
1 polymer ?
#
loop_
_entity_poly.entity_id
_entity_poly.type
_entity_poly.pdbx_seq_one_letter_code
_entity_poly.pdbx_strand_id
1 'polypeptide(L)'
;MNFDPANTSGTFPHGLRQKLDSAHSAFLDYRHQGMKHLAGMILQEMGADHGASRNGSATSGSLETEVIPSSNASPQAEKSRIKPPGVIFDHQDLLEFAGGKISNVFGPEYGEIDKFERCVRLPMDPYLLVSRVTELNAKLGKFEPSTITTEYDIPKGAWFCTDAQIPWAVAVESGQCDLMLISYLGIDFECRGDQVYRLLDCTLTYLDDMPREGQTLRYEISINSFARHDQNLLFFFNYKCYVGDKMVLRMDNGCAGFFSNEDLAQGRGVIRSKDELKILENAKKQTFTPLLNCDKKQFKREELLHLSEGNPASCFGPDYHFPNQNSSLKMAPESLLMTDRVVSVDINGGPWGLGEVLAEKDLAPDHWYFPCHFKDDPVLAGSLMAEGCVQLLQFYLLYLGVQTRVKDAFFQPVHGLPQVVRCRGQVIPGDPLMRYRMVVKEIKLDPIPYAIADIDILVGERVVVDFRDLGVNWQKKGRNSGSTGNFLKIQKVKK
;
A
#
# COMPACT_ATOMS: atom_id res chain seq x y z
N MET A 1 -26.84 60.21 -21.55
CA MET A 1 -26.41 59.48 -22.75
C MET A 1 -26.54 58.00 -22.45
N ASN A 2 -27.47 57.32 -23.11
CA ASN A 2 -27.67 55.88 -23.01
C ASN A 2 -26.50 55.15 -23.68
N PHE A 3 -26.00 54.08 -23.06
CA PHE A 3 -25.21 53.06 -23.75
C PHE A 3 -25.80 51.69 -23.43
N ASP A 4 -26.18 51.01 -24.50
CA ASP A 4 -26.89 49.74 -24.58
C ASP A 4 -25.85 48.62 -24.82
N PRO A 5 -25.75 47.55 -24.01
CA PRO A 5 -24.78 46.50 -24.21
C PRO A 5 -25.42 45.32 -24.95
N ALA A 6 -25.60 45.44 -26.26
CA ALA A 6 -25.97 44.35 -27.14
C ALA A 6 -25.22 44.41 -28.48
N ASN A 7 -23.91 44.10 -28.48
CA ASN A 7 -23.24 43.43 -29.60
C ASN A 7 -21.74 43.22 -29.31
N THR A 8 -21.33 41.99 -29.03
CA THR A 8 -20.02 41.45 -29.46
C THR A 8 -20.10 39.92 -29.40
N SER A 9 -20.75 39.34 -30.41
CA SER A 9 -20.57 37.93 -30.75
C SER A 9 -19.17 37.75 -31.32
N GLY A 10 -18.19 37.52 -30.44
CA GLY A 10 -16.87 37.03 -30.83
C GLY A 10 -17.00 35.62 -31.40
N THR A 11 -17.15 35.50 -32.72
CA THR A 11 -17.08 34.24 -33.44
C THR A 11 -15.67 33.68 -33.34
N PHE A 12 -15.48 32.65 -32.51
CA PHE A 12 -14.29 31.81 -32.59
C PHE A 12 -14.20 31.23 -34.02
N PRO A 13 -13.05 31.33 -34.72
CA PRO A 13 -12.93 30.81 -36.06
C PRO A 13 -13.24 29.30 -36.07
N HIS A 14 -14.22 28.89 -36.87
CA HIS A 14 -14.75 27.50 -36.91
C HIS A 14 -13.65 26.42 -37.06
N GLY A 15 -12.51 26.75 -37.71
CA GLY A 15 -11.39 25.82 -37.88
C GLY A 15 -10.45 25.67 -36.68
N LEU A 16 -10.45 26.61 -35.73
CA LEU A 16 -9.58 26.52 -34.54
C LEU A 16 -10.16 25.55 -33.51
N ARG A 17 -11.50 25.56 -33.34
CA ARG A 17 -12.23 24.66 -32.45
C ARG A 17 -12.13 23.21 -32.89
N GLN A 18 -12.32 22.93 -34.19
CA GLN A 18 -12.10 21.59 -34.76
C GLN A 18 -10.65 21.10 -34.61
N LYS A 19 -9.66 21.98 -34.76
CA LYS A 19 -8.24 21.61 -34.54
C LYS A 19 -7.94 21.34 -33.06
N LEU A 20 -8.52 22.11 -32.14
CA LEU A 20 -8.44 21.88 -30.69
C LEU A 20 -9.10 20.56 -30.30
N ASP A 21 -10.30 20.29 -30.81
CA ASP A 21 -11.05 19.05 -30.54
C ASP A 21 -10.32 17.83 -31.13
N SER A 22 -9.74 17.97 -32.33
CA SER A 22 -8.93 16.92 -32.97
C SER A 22 -7.61 16.67 -32.24
N ALA A 23 -6.89 17.71 -31.82
CA ALA A 23 -5.67 17.58 -31.04
C ALA A 23 -5.93 16.98 -29.65
N HIS A 24 -7.04 17.36 -29.02
CA HIS A 24 -7.48 16.78 -27.75
C HIS A 24 -7.85 15.30 -27.89
N SER A 25 -8.62 14.95 -28.94
CA SER A 25 -8.96 13.55 -29.23
C SER A 25 -7.72 12.71 -29.50
N ALA A 26 -6.79 13.19 -30.33
CA ALA A 26 -5.53 12.51 -30.60
C ALA A 26 -4.67 12.33 -29.34
N PHE A 27 -4.68 13.31 -28.42
CA PHE A 27 -4.00 13.19 -27.13
C PHE A 27 -4.64 12.12 -26.24
N LEU A 28 -5.97 12.06 -26.17
CA LEU A 28 -6.70 11.03 -25.42
C LEU A 28 -6.44 9.64 -26.01
N ASP A 29 -6.45 9.50 -27.33
CA ASP A 29 -6.16 8.24 -28.03
C ASP A 29 -4.73 7.77 -27.75
N TYR A 30 -3.74 8.67 -27.86
CA TYR A 30 -2.35 8.36 -27.55
C TYR A 30 -2.16 7.95 -26.10
N ARG A 31 -2.80 8.68 -25.16
CA ARG A 31 -2.80 8.32 -23.74
C ARG A 31 -3.41 6.93 -23.54
N HIS A 32 -4.56 6.65 -24.15
CA HIS A 32 -5.24 5.36 -24.05
C HIS A 32 -4.37 4.21 -24.59
N GLN A 33 -3.71 4.40 -25.73
CA GLN A 33 -2.76 3.42 -26.28
C GLN A 33 -1.56 3.20 -25.36
N GLY A 34 -1.00 4.28 -24.80
CA GLY A 34 0.09 4.19 -23.82
C GLY A 34 -0.30 3.41 -22.56
N MET A 35 -1.51 3.66 -22.02
CA MET A 35 -2.03 2.91 -20.86
C MET A 35 -2.24 1.44 -21.18
N LYS A 36 -2.74 1.11 -22.38
CA LYS A 36 -2.91 -0.27 -22.82
C LYS A 36 -1.56 -0.99 -22.96
N HIS A 37 -0.53 -0.30 -23.45
CA HIS A 37 0.81 -0.87 -23.54
C HIS A 37 1.42 -1.13 -22.15
N LEU A 38 1.29 -0.17 -21.23
CA LEU A 38 1.71 -0.34 -19.84
C LEU A 38 0.98 -1.51 -19.17
N ALA A 39 -0.34 -1.61 -19.37
CA ALA A 39 -1.14 -2.72 -18.88
C ALA A 39 -0.61 -4.07 -19.40
N GLY A 40 -0.33 -4.18 -20.70
CA GLY A 40 0.25 -5.38 -21.30
C GLY A 40 1.59 -5.75 -20.65
N MET A 41 2.48 -4.78 -20.40
CA MET A 41 3.75 -5.05 -19.71
C MET A 41 3.57 -5.58 -18.29
N ILE A 42 2.67 -4.98 -17.50
CA ILE A 42 2.37 -5.42 -16.13
C ILE A 42 1.79 -6.84 -16.14
N LEU A 43 0.82 -7.12 -17.02
CA LEU A 43 0.22 -8.44 -17.14
C LEU A 43 1.23 -9.49 -17.60
N GLN A 44 2.17 -9.13 -18.48
CA GLN A 44 3.23 -10.02 -18.90
C GLN A 44 4.10 -10.45 -17.71
N GLU A 45 4.46 -9.53 -16.81
CA GLU A 45 5.21 -9.83 -15.57
C GLU A 45 4.39 -10.70 -14.61
N MET A 46 3.08 -10.41 -14.51
CA MET A 46 2.10 -11.23 -13.77
C MET A 46 1.83 -12.61 -14.40
N GLY A 47 2.33 -12.90 -15.60
CA GLY A 47 2.05 -14.16 -16.29
C GLY A 47 0.62 -14.27 -16.85
N ALA A 48 -0.07 -13.14 -17.01
CA ALA A 48 -1.49 -13.04 -17.38
C ALA A 48 -1.71 -12.51 -18.81
N ASP A 49 -0.70 -12.60 -19.69
CA ASP A 49 -0.74 -12.21 -21.10
C ASP A 49 -0.97 -13.45 -21.97
N HIS A 50 -2.24 -13.76 -22.24
CA HIS A 50 -2.63 -14.94 -23.00
C HIS A 50 -2.74 -14.58 -24.49
N GLY A 51 -1.62 -14.64 -25.20
CA GLY A 51 -1.60 -14.53 -26.66
C GLY A 51 -2.65 -15.47 -27.29
N ALA A 52 -3.56 -14.89 -28.08
CA ALA A 52 -4.78 -15.52 -28.61
C ALA A 52 -4.61 -16.99 -29.06
N SER A 53 -4.90 -17.95 -28.17
CA SER A 53 -5.25 -19.33 -28.52
C SER A 53 -5.76 -20.11 -27.31
N ARG A 54 -7.08 -20.35 -27.24
CA ARG A 54 -7.69 -21.70 -27.36
C ARG A 54 -9.11 -21.72 -26.80
N ASN A 55 -10.04 -22.14 -27.66
CA ASN A 55 -11.31 -22.75 -27.29
C ASN A 55 -11.05 -24.12 -26.65
N GLY A 56 -11.66 -24.38 -25.51
CA GLY A 56 -11.73 -25.71 -24.89
C GLY A 56 -12.91 -25.81 -23.96
N SER A 57 -14.03 -26.35 -24.45
CA SER A 57 -15.19 -26.70 -23.63
C SER A 57 -14.88 -27.94 -22.80
N ALA A 58 -15.10 -27.89 -21.49
CA ALA A 58 -15.13 -29.07 -20.63
C ALA A 58 -16.54 -29.22 -20.03
N THR A 59 -17.12 -30.38 -20.25
CA THR A 59 -18.44 -30.84 -19.82
C THR A 59 -18.47 -31.14 -18.33
N SER A 60 -19.55 -30.73 -17.65
CA SER A 60 -19.81 -30.95 -16.24
C SER A 60 -20.29 -32.38 -15.95
N GLY A 61 -19.76 -32.97 -14.88
CA GLY A 61 -20.31 -34.16 -14.22
C GLY A 61 -20.97 -33.73 -12.91
N SER A 62 -22.26 -33.97 -12.79
CA SER A 62 -23.09 -33.67 -11.63
C SER A 62 -22.93 -34.73 -10.54
N LEU A 63 -22.73 -34.30 -9.29
CA LEU A 63 -22.97 -35.10 -8.10
C LEU A 63 -23.97 -34.35 -7.22
N GLU A 64 -25.13 -34.98 -7.00
CA GLU A 64 -26.19 -34.51 -6.12
C GLU A 64 -25.77 -34.68 -4.66
N THR A 65 -26.12 -33.72 -3.80
CA THR A 65 -26.09 -33.91 -2.35
C THR A 65 -27.33 -33.28 -1.73
N GLU A 66 -28.04 -34.07 -0.93
CA GLU A 66 -29.31 -33.75 -0.31
C GLU A 66 -29.21 -32.60 0.71
N VAL A 67 -30.15 -31.66 0.63
CA VAL A 67 -30.29 -30.52 1.55
C VAL A 67 -31.36 -30.83 2.59
N ILE A 68 -30.99 -30.75 3.87
CA ILE A 68 -31.92 -30.80 5.01
C ILE A 68 -32.43 -29.37 5.29
N PRO A 69 -33.75 -29.13 5.49
CA PRO A 69 -34.31 -27.79 5.52
C PRO A 69 -34.08 -27.09 6.87
N SER A 70 -33.39 -25.94 6.84
CA SER A 70 -33.35 -25.01 7.98
C SER A 70 -34.51 -24.01 7.91
N SER A 71 -35.15 -23.82 9.06
CA SER A 71 -36.36 -23.05 9.34
C SER A 71 -36.43 -21.65 8.71
N ASN A 72 -37.57 -21.37 8.07
CA ASN A 72 -38.01 -20.05 7.65
C ASN A 72 -38.16 -19.09 8.85
N ALA A 73 -37.27 -18.10 8.94
CA ALA A 73 -37.55 -16.84 9.62
C ALA A 73 -37.58 -15.74 8.56
N SER A 74 -38.75 -15.14 8.35
CA SER A 74 -38.94 -14.02 7.44
C SER A 74 -38.10 -12.81 7.88
N PRO A 75 -37.41 -12.10 6.97
CA PRO A 75 -36.66 -10.91 7.33
C PRO A 75 -37.62 -9.78 7.70
N GLN A 76 -37.66 -9.42 8.99
CA GLN A 76 -38.18 -8.13 9.39
C GLN A 76 -37.24 -7.05 8.84
N ALA A 77 -37.80 -6.11 8.07
CA ALA A 77 -37.08 -4.95 7.59
C ALA A 77 -36.45 -4.19 8.77
N GLU A 78 -35.13 -4.26 8.89
CA GLU A 78 -34.39 -3.47 9.88
C GLU A 78 -34.66 -1.98 9.62
N LYS A 79 -35.02 -1.27 10.69
CA LYS A 79 -35.24 0.18 10.61
C LYS A 79 -33.94 0.84 10.16
N SER A 80 -34.01 1.61 9.08
CA SER A 80 -32.91 2.47 8.61
C SER A 80 -32.33 3.26 9.79
N ARG A 81 -31.07 2.97 10.11
CA ARG A 81 -30.32 3.65 11.17
C ARG A 81 -30.00 5.07 10.73
N ILE A 82 -30.16 6.03 11.65
CA ILE A 82 -29.83 7.44 11.39
C ILE A 82 -28.31 7.59 11.41
N LYS A 83 -27.73 7.97 10.27
CA LYS A 83 -26.29 8.23 10.12
C LYS A 83 -25.94 9.66 10.58
N PRO A 84 -24.70 9.91 11.02
CA PRO A 84 -24.25 11.27 11.30
C PRO A 84 -24.37 12.20 10.06
N PRO A 85 -24.62 13.51 10.23
CA PRO A 85 -24.66 14.45 9.11
C PRO A 85 -23.38 14.42 8.28
N GLY A 86 -23.50 14.41 6.95
CA GLY A 86 -22.35 14.39 6.05
C GLY A 86 -21.65 13.03 5.92
N VAL A 87 -22.22 11.97 6.49
CA VAL A 87 -21.71 10.59 6.34
C VAL A 87 -22.60 9.80 5.39
N ILE A 88 -22.00 9.29 4.31
CA ILE A 88 -22.66 8.43 3.31
C ILE A 88 -22.71 6.99 3.82
N PHE A 89 -21.55 6.48 4.25
CA PHE A 89 -21.39 5.16 4.88
C PHE A 89 -20.63 5.33 6.19
N ASP A 90 -21.21 4.89 7.29
CA ASP A 90 -20.54 4.93 8.59
C ASP A 90 -19.85 3.59 8.91
N HIS A 91 -19.18 3.50 10.05
CA HIS A 91 -18.40 2.33 10.43
C HIS A 91 -19.17 0.99 10.39
N GLN A 92 -20.46 0.96 10.73
CA GLN A 92 -21.22 -0.29 10.68
C GLN A 92 -21.52 -0.71 9.23
N ASP A 93 -21.72 0.26 8.34
CA ASP A 93 -21.85 -0.03 6.91
C ASP A 93 -20.54 -0.59 6.35
N LEU A 94 -19.40 -0.12 6.86
CA LEU A 94 -18.07 -0.58 6.46
C LEU A 94 -17.75 -1.98 7.02
N LEU A 95 -18.19 -2.29 8.24
CA LEU A 95 -18.17 -3.66 8.80
C LEU A 95 -19.02 -4.61 7.96
N GLU A 96 -20.23 -4.18 7.57
CA GLU A 96 -21.13 -4.94 6.70
C GLU A 96 -20.52 -5.13 5.30
N PHE A 97 -19.85 -4.10 4.75
CA PHE A 97 -19.14 -4.21 3.47
C PHE A 97 -17.97 -5.20 3.56
N ALA A 98 -17.21 -5.19 4.65
CA ALA A 98 -16.05 -6.06 4.85
C ALA A 98 -16.42 -7.54 5.03
N GLY A 99 -17.47 -7.84 5.81
CA GLY A 99 -17.81 -9.22 6.18
C GLY A 99 -19.21 -9.72 5.78
N GLY A 100 -20.15 -8.82 5.54
CA GLY A 100 -21.58 -9.10 5.34
C GLY A 100 -22.02 -9.09 3.87
N LYS A 101 -23.18 -8.50 3.59
CA LYS A 101 -23.74 -8.41 2.24
C LYS A 101 -23.49 -7.05 1.61
N ILE A 102 -23.06 -7.03 0.36
CA ILE A 102 -22.83 -5.81 -0.41
C ILE A 102 -24.14 -5.06 -0.62
N SER A 103 -25.26 -5.78 -0.87
CA SER A 103 -26.56 -5.15 -1.08
C SER A 103 -27.15 -4.46 0.15
N ASN A 104 -26.73 -4.86 1.36
CA ASN A 104 -27.11 -4.16 2.59
C ASN A 104 -26.47 -2.77 2.68
N VAL A 105 -25.33 -2.57 2.00
CA VAL A 105 -24.57 -1.32 2.03
C VAL A 105 -24.94 -0.44 0.83
N PHE A 106 -24.83 -0.98 -0.38
CA PHE A 106 -24.99 -0.19 -1.60
C PHE A 106 -26.43 -0.13 -2.12
N GLY A 107 -27.29 -1.07 -1.73
CA GLY A 107 -28.67 -1.15 -2.18
C GLY A 107 -29.02 -2.45 -2.89
N PRO A 108 -30.32 -2.73 -3.07
CA PRO A 108 -30.82 -4.00 -3.61
C PRO A 108 -30.36 -4.31 -5.04
N GLU A 109 -30.00 -3.29 -5.83
CA GLU A 109 -29.44 -3.46 -7.18
C GLU A 109 -28.09 -4.21 -7.18
N TYR A 110 -27.38 -4.25 -6.05
CA TYR A 110 -26.14 -5.01 -5.85
C TYR A 110 -26.39 -6.46 -5.39
N GLY A 111 -27.64 -6.89 -5.23
CA GLY A 111 -27.98 -8.20 -4.66
C GLY A 111 -27.55 -9.42 -5.47
N GLU A 112 -27.15 -9.26 -6.74
CA GLU A 112 -26.53 -10.36 -7.50
C GLU A 112 -25.13 -10.69 -6.95
N ILE A 113 -24.37 -9.68 -6.49
CA ILE A 113 -23.00 -9.84 -5.99
C ILE A 113 -22.95 -10.76 -4.77
N ASP A 114 -23.96 -10.70 -3.91
CA ASP A 114 -24.06 -11.52 -2.69
C ASP A 114 -24.17 -13.03 -2.96
N LYS A 115 -24.32 -13.44 -4.22
CA LYS A 115 -24.36 -14.85 -4.63
C LYS A 115 -23.01 -15.37 -5.08
N PHE A 116 -22.03 -14.50 -5.34
CA PHE A 116 -20.70 -14.89 -5.75
C PHE A 116 -19.90 -15.37 -4.54
N GLU A 117 -19.07 -16.40 -4.74
CA GLU A 117 -18.19 -16.93 -3.69
C GLU A 117 -17.20 -15.86 -3.21
N ARG A 118 -16.70 -15.05 -4.15
CA ARG A 118 -15.74 -13.97 -3.91
C ARG A 118 -16.26 -12.67 -4.50
N CYS A 119 -15.98 -11.57 -3.83
CA CYS A 119 -16.19 -10.22 -4.33
C CYS A 119 -15.19 -9.28 -3.66
N VAL A 120 -15.09 -8.05 -4.15
CA VAL A 120 -14.25 -7.02 -3.53
C VAL A 120 -14.77 -6.72 -2.13
N ARG A 121 -13.84 -6.69 -1.18
CA ARG A 121 -14.10 -6.40 0.24
C ARG A 121 -13.07 -5.43 0.77
N LEU A 122 -13.46 -4.70 1.81
CA LEU A 122 -12.48 -4.10 2.72
C LEU A 122 -11.94 -5.19 3.65
N PRO A 123 -10.75 -5.00 4.23
CA PRO A 123 -10.32 -5.83 5.35
C PRO A 123 -11.32 -5.77 6.50
N MET A 124 -11.46 -6.88 7.21
CA MET A 124 -12.24 -6.97 8.44
C MET A 124 -11.41 -6.50 9.64
N ASP A 125 -12.06 -6.32 10.79
CA ASP A 125 -11.35 -6.11 12.05
C ASP A 125 -10.33 -7.22 12.31
N PRO A 126 -9.15 -6.89 12.90
CA PRO A 126 -8.77 -5.57 13.43
C PRO A 126 -8.12 -4.63 12.40
N TYR A 127 -8.17 -4.95 11.10
CA TYR A 127 -7.52 -4.19 10.03
C TYR A 127 -8.49 -3.35 9.20
N LEU A 128 -9.76 -3.22 9.62
CA LEU A 128 -10.71 -2.27 9.05
C LEU A 128 -10.34 -0.84 9.46
N LEU A 129 -9.34 -0.29 8.79
CA LEU A 129 -8.78 1.04 9.05
C LEU A 129 -9.55 2.16 8.34
N VAL A 130 -10.89 2.12 8.42
CA VAL A 130 -11.77 3.19 7.93
C VAL A 130 -12.99 3.33 8.84
N SER A 131 -13.29 4.57 9.23
CA SER A 131 -14.38 4.90 10.15
C SER A 131 -15.64 5.36 9.41
N ARG A 132 -15.50 5.99 8.24
CA ARG A 132 -16.62 6.52 7.46
C ARG A 132 -16.23 6.96 6.05
N VAL A 133 -17.23 7.03 5.17
CA VAL A 133 -17.21 7.68 3.86
C VAL A 133 -18.02 8.96 3.94
N THR A 134 -17.41 10.08 3.57
CA THR A 134 -18.03 11.42 3.65
C THR A 134 -18.41 11.98 2.28
N GLU A 135 -17.73 11.56 1.22
CA GLU A 135 -18.04 11.96 -0.16
C GLU A 135 -17.88 10.77 -1.12
N LEU A 136 -18.75 10.71 -2.13
CA LEU A 136 -18.70 9.69 -3.18
C LEU A 136 -19.19 10.31 -4.49
N ASN A 137 -18.36 10.26 -5.52
CA ASN A 137 -18.72 10.62 -6.88
C ASN A 137 -18.42 9.43 -7.80
N ALA A 138 -19.43 8.59 -7.96
CA ALA A 138 -19.36 7.34 -8.69
C ALA A 138 -20.78 6.93 -9.12
N LYS A 139 -20.88 6.11 -10.17
CA LYS A 139 -22.16 5.58 -10.63
C LYS A 139 -22.01 4.12 -11.02
N LEU A 140 -22.93 3.28 -10.54
CA LEU A 140 -23.00 1.87 -10.90
C LEU A 140 -22.97 1.67 -12.41
N GLY A 141 -22.11 0.77 -12.88
CA GLY A 141 -21.93 0.42 -14.29
C GLY A 141 -21.20 1.48 -15.12
N LYS A 142 -20.59 2.50 -14.50
CA LYS A 142 -19.84 3.56 -15.18
C LYS A 142 -18.37 3.55 -14.76
N PHE A 143 -17.54 2.80 -15.49
CA PHE A 143 -16.08 2.79 -15.35
C PHE A 143 -15.45 4.05 -15.96
N GLU A 144 -15.70 5.19 -15.33
CA GLU A 144 -15.17 6.51 -15.66
C GLU A 144 -14.46 7.12 -14.44
N PRO A 145 -13.69 8.22 -14.60
CA PRO A 145 -13.01 8.85 -13.47
C PRO A 145 -13.98 9.14 -12.32
N SER A 146 -13.63 8.68 -11.13
CA SER A 146 -14.52 8.66 -9.96
C SER A 146 -13.73 8.85 -8.68
N THR A 147 -14.39 9.31 -7.62
CA THR A 147 -13.73 9.70 -6.38
C THR A 147 -14.51 9.24 -5.14
N ILE A 148 -13.78 8.98 -4.06
CA ILE A 148 -14.32 8.71 -2.73
C ILE A 148 -13.48 9.45 -1.68
N THR A 149 -14.13 10.08 -0.71
CA THR A 149 -13.47 10.69 0.46
C THR A 149 -13.83 9.88 1.70
N THR A 150 -12.80 9.43 2.42
CA THR A 150 -12.96 8.59 3.61
C THR A 150 -12.19 9.14 4.80
N GLU A 151 -12.61 8.77 6.00
CA GLU A 151 -11.94 9.14 7.23
C GLU A 151 -11.68 7.91 8.11
N TYR A 152 -10.53 7.92 8.77
CA TYR A 152 -10.18 6.97 9.83
C TYR A 152 -9.79 7.70 11.10
N ASP A 153 -10.54 7.48 12.17
CA ASP A 153 -10.21 8.00 13.50
C ASP A 153 -9.22 7.05 14.17
N ILE A 154 -7.99 7.52 14.41
CA ILE A 154 -6.96 6.70 15.06
C ILE A 154 -7.34 6.55 16.54
N PRO A 155 -7.62 5.33 17.04
CA PRO A 155 -8.01 5.14 18.43
C PRO A 155 -6.86 5.51 19.39
N LYS A 156 -7.22 5.98 20.60
CA LYS A 156 -6.24 6.13 21.69
C LYS A 156 -5.88 4.77 22.27
N GLY A 157 -4.59 4.55 22.51
CA GLY A 157 -4.04 3.26 22.95
C GLY A 157 -4.25 2.15 21.95
N ALA A 158 -4.23 2.46 20.64
CA ALA A 158 -4.44 1.45 19.62
C ALA A 158 -3.32 0.39 19.68
N TRP A 159 -3.68 -0.87 19.52
CA TRP A 159 -2.78 -2.02 19.67
C TRP A 159 -1.57 -1.98 18.72
N PHE A 160 -1.67 -1.24 17.62
CA PHE A 160 -0.63 -1.07 16.63
C PHE A 160 0.32 0.12 16.90
N CYS A 161 -0.02 1.01 17.85
CA CYS A 161 0.73 2.24 18.04
C CYS A 161 2.00 2.03 18.87
N THR A 162 3.02 2.82 18.54
CA THR A 162 4.28 2.91 19.29
C THR A 162 4.47 4.34 19.79
N ASP A 163 4.39 4.55 21.11
CA ASP A 163 4.42 5.89 21.74
C ASP A 163 3.47 6.89 21.03
N ALA A 164 2.21 6.44 20.89
CA ALA A 164 1.09 7.10 20.22
C ALA A 164 1.24 7.38 18.71
N GLN A 165 2.30 6.91 18.06
CA GLN A 165 2.49 7.03 16.61
C GLN A 165 2.01 5.76 15.89
N ILE A 166 1.33 5.93 14.76
CA ILE A 166 0.91 4.80 13.92
C ILE A 166 2.09 4.28 13.07
N PRO A 167 2.13 2.97 12.77
CA PRO A 167 3.09 2.38 11.82
C PRO A 167 2.76 2.78 10.37
N TRP A 168 3.69 2.56 9.45
CA TRP A 168 3.53 2.98 8.06
C TRP A 168 2.46 2.15 7.40
N ALA A 169 2.40 0.85 7.76
CA ALA A 169 1.31 -0.03 7.40
C ALA A 169 -0.07 0.62 7.61
N VAL A 170 -0.34 1.19 8.78
CA VAL A 170 -1.67 1.76 9.10
C VAL A 170 -1.95 3.00 8.25
N ALA A 171 -0.96 3.87 8.03
CA ALA A 171 -1.14 5.03 7.15
C ALA A 171 -1.27 4.67 5.67
N VAL A 172 -0.72 3.56 5.21
CA VAL A 172 -0.91 3.10 3.84
C VAL A 172 -2.28 2.42 3.71
N GLU A 173 -2.58 1.48 4.60
CA GLU A 173 -3.81 0.70 4.56
C GLU A 173 -5.07 1.53 4.81
N SER A 174 -5.01 2.60 5.59
CA SER A 174 -6.19 3.47 5.76
C SER A 174 -6.66 4.12 4.43
N GLY A 175 -5.84 4.05 3.36
CA GLY A 175 -6.20 4.43 1.99
C GLY A 175 -6.90 3.35 1.15
N GLN A 176 -7.24 2.19 1.73
CA GLN A 176 -7.87 1.00 1.13
C GLN A 176 -9.21 1.18 0.39
N CYS A 177 -9.83 2.36 0.44
CA CYS A 177 -11.17 2.54 -0.10
C CYS A 177 -11.23 2.73 -1.63
N ASP A 178 -10.12 2.56 -2.34
CA ASP A 178 -10.15 2.26 -3.78
C ASP A 178 -10.92 0.95 -4.04
N LEU A 179 -10.82 -0.04 -3.14
CA LEU A 179 -11.60 -1.29 -3.14
C LEU A 179 -13.11 -1.01 -3.09
N MET A 180 -13.54 -0.18 -2.14
CA MET A 180 -14.95 0.15 -2.00
C MET A 180 -15.46 0.94 -3.22
N LEU A 181 -14.65 1.87 -3.72
CA LEU A 181 -14.99 2.66 -4.91
C LEU A 181 -15.13 1.77 -6.16
N ILE A 182 -14.19 0.86 -6.42
CA ILE A 182 -14.27 -0.02 -7.60
C ILE A 182 -15.41 -1.04 -7.50
N SER A 183 -15.72 -1.53 -6.28
CA SER A 183 -16.90 -2.36 -6.03
C SER A 183 -18.20 -1.59 -6.29
N TYR A 184 -18.29 -0.34 -5.85
CA TYR A 184 -19.44 0.53 -6.11
C TYR A 184 -19.65 0.82 -7.60
N LEU A 185 -18.57 0.92 -8.40
CA LEU A 185 -18.69 1.02 -9.86
C LEU A 185 -19.25 -0.25 -10.52
N GLY A 186 -19.23 -1.38 -9.80
CA GLY A 186 -19.85 -2.63 -10.22
C GLY A 186 -18.86 -3.65 -10.80
N ILE A 187 -17.59 -3.62 -10.41
CA ILE A 187 -16.60 -4.60 -10.91
C ILE A 187 -16.97 -6.04 -10.61
N ASP A 188 -17.63 -6.29 -9.48
CA ASP A 188 -18.02 -7.63 -9.05
C ASP A 188 -19.06 -8.27 -10.00
N PHE A 189 -19.86 -7.49 -10.71
CA PHE A 189 -20.76 -8.00 -11.75
C PHE A 189 -20.00 -8.55 -12.97
N GLU A 190 -18.80 -8.02 -13.23
CA GLU A 190 -17.92 -8.50 -14.31
C GLU A 190 -17.08 -9.69 -13.84
N CYS A 191 -16.49 -9.59 -12.64
CA CYS A 191 -15.60 -10.63 -12.11
C CYS A 191 -16.35 -11.88 -11.65
N ARG A 192 -17.60 -11.76 -11.18
CA ARG A 192 -18.50 -12.87 -10.79
C ARG A 192 -17.91 -13.87 -9.79
N GLY A 193 -16.90 -13.47 -9.02
CA GLY A 193 -16.13 -14.31 -8.11
C GLY A 193 -15.00 -15.13 -8.73
N ASP A 194 -14.78 -15.02 -10.04
CA ASP A 194 -13.72 -15.73 -10.77
C ASP A 194 -12.38 -14.99 -10.70
N GLN A 195 -12.43 -13.65 -10.61
CA GLN A 195 -11.26 -12.76 -10.51
C GLN A 195 -11.23 -12.01 -9.18
N VAL A 196 -10.02 -11.79 -8.65
CA VAL A 196 -9.78 -11.10 -7.37
C VAL A 196 -8.86 -9.90 -7.53
N TYR A 197 -9.02 -8.92 -6.64
CA TYR A 197 -8.25 -7.68 -6.63
C TYR A 197 -6.79 -7.92 -6.26
N ARG A 198 -5.84 -7.32 -6.98
CA ARG A 198 -4.45 -7.17 -6.54
C ARG A 198 -3.93 -5.78 -6.85
N LEU A 199 -3.27 -5.16 -5.85
CA LEU A 199 -2.44 -3.98 -6.05
C LEU A 199 -1.18 -4.38 -6.82
N LEU A 200 -0.77 -3.56 -7.78
CA LEU A 200 0.34 -3.85 -8.70
C LEU A 200 1.45 -2.83 -8.57
N ASP A 201 1.14 -1.54 -8.60
CA ASP A 201 2.14 -0.48 -8.55
C ASP A 201 1.65 0.67 -7.70
N CYS A 202 2.56 1.30 -6.97
CA CYS A 202 2.32 2.61 -6.40
C CYS A 202 3.62 3.37 -6.11
N THR A 203 3.50 4.67 -5.92
CA THR A 203 4.57 5.53 -5.42
C THR A 203 4.08 6.27 -4.19
N LEU A 204 4.59 5.91 -3.02
CA LEU A 204 4.28 6.59 -1.77
C LEU A 204 5.19 7.81 -1.60
N THR A 205 4.67 8.91 -1.07
CA THR A 205 5.47 10.06 -0.66
C THR A 205 4.91 10.62 0.63
N TYR A 206 5.66 10.42 1.71
CA TYR A 206 5.36 11.02 3.00
C TYR A 206 5.81 12.49 2.98
N LEU A 207 4.93 13.39 3.37
CA LEU A 207 5.15 14.84 3.34
C LEU A 207 5.32 15.44 4.73
N ASP A 208 5.04 14.65 5.76
CA ASP A 208 5.12 15.04 7.15
C ASP A 208 5.41 13.84 8.05
N ASP A 209 5.61 14.14 9.34
CA ASP A 209 5.69 13.16 10.40
C ASP A 209 4.46 12.25 10.42
N MET A 210 4.68 11.05 10.91
CA MET A 210 3.64 10.04 10.92
C MET A 210 2.53 10.36 11.93
N PRO A 211 1.26 10.15 11.55
CA PRO A 211 0.12 10.49 12.39
C PRO A 211 0.12 9.79 13.74
N ARG A 212 -0.63 10.37 14.66
CA ARG A 212 -0.72 9.96 16.06
C ARG A 212 -2.15 9.66 16.49
N GLU A 213 -2.28 8.90 17.55
CA GLU A 213 -3.55 8.58 18.20
C GLU A 213 -4.41 9.81 18.49
N GLY A 214 -5.73 9.66 18.32
CA GLY A 214 -6.70 10.73 18.48
C GLY A 214 -6.75 11.72 17.32
N GLN A 215 -5.88 11.59 16.32
CA GLN A 215 -6.03 12.30 15.05
C GLN A 215 -6.94 11.52 14.10
N THR A 216 -7.53 12.24 13.14
CA THR A 216 -8.31 11.66 12.05
C THR A 216 -7.52 11.78 10.76
N LEU A 217 -7.34 10.65 10.07
CA LEU A 217 -6.81 10.61 8.71
C LEU A 217 -7.97 10.82 7.74
N ARG A 218 -7.84 11.75 6.81
CA ARG A 218 -8.80 11.95 5.72
C ARG A 218 -8.15 11.62 4.39
N TYR A 219 -8.67 10.62 3.68
CA TYR A 219 -8.20 10.22 2.37
C TYR A 219 -9.13 10.74 1.28
N GLU A 220 -8.58 11.50 0.34
CA GLU A 220 -9.21 11.84 -0.94
C GLU A 220 -8.66 10.86 -1.99
N ILE A 221 -9.47 9.90 -2.43
CA ILE A 221 -9.07 8.81 -3.34
C ILE A 221 -9.73 9.02 -4.70
N SER A 222 -8.97 8.87 -5.78
CA SER A 222 -9.44 9.05 -7.16
C SER A 222 -9.02 7.88 -8.04
N ILE A 223 -10.00 7.18 -8.64
CA ILE A 223 -9.74 6.32 -9.80
C ILE A 223 -9.75 7.21 -11.04
N ASN A 224 -8.63 7.28 -11.74
CA ASN A 224 -8.39 8.23 -12.81
C ASN A 224 -8.68 7.66 -14.21
N SER A 225 -8.46 6.36 -14.39
CA SER A 225 -8.63 5.70 -15.68
C SER A 225 -8.61 4.18 -15.54
N PHE A 226 -9.09 3.51 -16.58
CA PHE A 226 -9.15 2.06 -16.70
C PHE A 226 -8.39 1.61 -17.95
N ALA A 227 -7.82 0.42 -17.91
CA ALA A 227 -7.30 -0.26 -19.09
C ALA A 227 -7.76 -1.72 -19.05
N ARG A 228 -8.17 -2.23 -20.21
CA ARG A 228 -8.48 -3.65 -20.38
C ARG A 228 -7.46 -4.28 -21.32
N HIS A 229 -6.96 -5.42 -20.90
CA HIS A 229 -6.10 -6.27 -21.72
C HIS A 229 -6.57 -7.71 -21.50
N ASP A 230 -6.97 -8.35 -22.59
CA ASP A 230 -7.70 -9.62 -22.59
C ASP A 230 -8.94 -9.59 -21.68
N GLN A 231 -8.98 -10.46 -20.66
CA GLN A 231 -10.08 -10.55 -19.69
C GLN A 231 -9.83 -9.73 -18.41
N ASN A 232 -8.64 -9.17 -18.25
CA ASN A 232 -8.24 -8.49 -17.02
C ASN A 232 -8.50 -6.98 -17.11
N LEU A 233 -9.20 -6.45 -16.10
CA LEU A 233 -9.35 -5.01 -15.90
C LEU A 233 -8.21 -4.53 -14.99
N LEU A 234 -7.49 -3.50 -15.45
CA LEU A 234 -6.65 -2.67 -14.61
C LEU A 234 -7.30 -1.30 -14.41
N PHE A 235 -7.09 -0.72 -13.25
CA PHE A 235 -7.46 0.66 -12.97
C PHE A 235 -6.30 1.42 -12.32
N PHE A 236 -6.25 2.72 -12.60
CA PHE A 236 -5.16 3.59 -12.20
C PHE A 236 -5.69 4.67 -11.29
N PHE A 237 -5.09 4.82 -10.12
CA PHE A 237 -5.63 5.63 -9.04
C PHE A 237 -4.53 6.39 -8.29
N ASN A 238 -4.95 7.34 -7.47
CA ASN A 238 -4.09 8.06 -6.53
C ASN A 238 -4.91 8.38 -5.27
N TYR A 239 -4.20 8.71 -4.20
CA TYR A 239 -4.84 9.32 -3.04
C TYR A 239 -3.97 10.38 -2.37
N LYS A 240 -4.63 11.24 -1.60
CA LYS A 240 -4.01 12.20 -0.69
C LYS A 240 -4.57 11.97 0.71
N CYS A 241 -3.70 11.83 1.69
CA CYS A 241 -4.03 11.70 3.10
C CYS A 241 -3.74 13.01 3.83
N TYR A 242 -4.72 13.49 4.60
CA TYR A 242 -4.63 14.70 5.40
C TYR A 242 -4.87 14.41 6.88
N VAL A 243 -4.23 15.20 7.74
CA VAL A 243 -4.58 15.36 9.15
C VAL A 243 -4.88 16.85 9.38
N GLY A 244 -6.14 17.16 9.66
CA GLY A 244 -6.63 18.53 9.52
C GLY A 244 -6.39 19.03 8.09
N ASP A 245 -5.77 20.21 7.95
CA ASP A 245 -5.44 20.79 6.64
C ASP A 245 -4.08 20.35 6.07
N LYS A 246 -3.30 19.56 6.82
CA LYS A 246 -1.94 19.18 6.44
C LYS A 246 -1.94 17.84 5.70
N MET A 247 -1.43 17.83 4.47
CA MET A 247 -1.19 16.59 3.74
C MET A 247 0.02 15.88 4.32
N VAL A 248 -0.18 14.65 4.81
CA VAL A 248 0.85 13.86 5.50
C VAL A 248 1.43 12.77 4.61
N LEU A 249 0.62 12.23 3.69
CA LEU A 249 0.99 11.18 2.76
C LEU A 249 0.23 11.37 1.45
N ARG A 250 0.87 11.04 0.33
CA ARG A 250 0.17 10.82 -0.93
C ARG A 250 0.65 9.55 -1.59
N MET A 251 -0.22 8.96 -2.40
CA MET A 251 0.12 7.87 -3.28
C MET A 251 -0.15 8.28 -4.72
N ASP A 252 0.91 8.28 -5.53
CA ASP A 252 0.87 8.52 -6.97
C ASP A 252 1.06 7.19 -7.72
N ASN A 253 0.74 7.16 -9.01
CA ASN A 253 0.96 6.01 -9.90
C ASN A 253 0.34 4.69 -9.38
N GLY A 254 -0.76 4.77 -8.63
CA GLY A 254 -1.49 3.59 -8.19
C GLY A 254 -2.00 2.79 -9.39
N CYS A 255 -1.74 1.49 -9.40
CA CYS A 255 -2.30 0.55 -10.36
C CYS A 255 -2.75 -0.70 -9.61
N ALA A 256 -3.97 -1.12 -9.85
CA ALA A 256 -4.52 -2.38 -9.36
C ALA A 256 -5.32 -3.06 -10.46
N GLY A 257 -5.59 -4.34 -10.29
CA GLY A 257 -6.32 -5.12 -11.28
C GLY A 257 -7.03 -6.34 -10.72
N PHE A 258 -7.74 -7.01 -11.60
CA PHE A 258 -8.54 -8.19 -11.29
C PHE A 258 -8.00 -9.39 -12.05
N PHE A 259 -7.73 -10.47 -11.31
CA PHE A 259 -6.96 -11.62 -11.80
C PHE A 259 -7.62 -12.93 -11.42
N SER A 260 -7.65 -13.87 -12.35
CA SER A 260 -8.10 -15.24 -12.06
C SER A 260 -7.05 -16.00 -11.23
N ASN A 261 -7.45 -17.13 -10.65
CA ASN A 261 -6.50 -18.02 -9.96
C ASN A 261 -5.38 -18.51 -10.91
N GLU A 262 -5.68 -18.70 -12.20
CA GLU A 262 -4.70 -19.09 -13.20
C GLU A 262 -3.68 -17.99 -13.46
N ASP A 263 -4.14 -16.74 -13.61
CA ASP A 263 -3.25 -15.57 -13.78
C ASP A 263 -2.27 -15.46 -12.61
N LEU A 264 -2.76 -15.61 -11.38
CA LEU A 264 -1.95 -15.49 -10.16
C LEU A 264 -0.95 -16.65 -9.99
N ALA A 265 -1.30 -17.85 -10.45
CA ALA A 265 -0.42 -19.02 -10.37
C ALA A 265 0.78 -18.91 -11.33
N GLN A 266 0.63 -18.17 -12.44
CA GLN A 266 1.66 -18.02 -13.48
C GLN A 266 2.61 -16.83 -13.25
N GLY A 267 2.40 -16.05 -12.18
CA GLY A 267 3.21 -14.89 -11.83
C GLY A 267 4.71 -15.17 -11.79
N ARG A 268 5.48 -14.48 -12.64
CA ARG A 268 6.94 -14.62 -12.72
C ARG A 268 7.66 -13.83 -11.62
N GLY A 269 6.93 -13.04 -10.84
CA GLY A 269 7.49 -12.11 -9.88
C GLY A 269 8.06 -10.86 -10.56
N VAL A 270 8.70 -10.01 -9.77
CA VAL A 270 9.30 -8.77 -10.25
C VAL A 270 10.51 -9.09 -11.11
N ILE A 271 10.44 -8.71 -12.39
CA ILE A 271 11.55 -8.83 -13.34
C ILE A 271 12.25 -7.48 -13.41
N ARG A 272 13.55 -7.46 -13.12
CA ARG A 272 14.36 -6.25 -13.26
C ARG A 272 14.60 -5.95 -14.73
N SER A 273 14.36 -4.71 -15.12
CA SER A 273 14.69 -4.20 -16.44
C SER A 273 16.20 -4.14 -16.66
N LYS A 274 16.62 -4.09 -17.94
CA LYS A 274 18.03 -3.96 -18.30
C LYS A 274 18.69 -2.71 -17.71
N ASP A 275 17.94 -1.63 -17.56
CA ASP A 275 18.48 -0.37 -17.02
C ASP A 275 18.62 -0.44 -15.50
N GLU A 276 17.71 -1.11 -14.80
CA GLU A 276 17.87 -1.40 -13.36
C GLU A 276 19.10 -2.27 -13.10
N LEU A 277 19.32 -3.32 -13.90
CA LEU A 277 20.51 -4.16 -13.78
C LEU A 277 21.80 -3.36 -14.00
N LYS A 278 21.85 -2.49 -15.01
CA LYS A 278 22.99 -1.59 -15.23
C LYS A 278 23.23 -0.64 -14.05
N ILE A 279 22.18 -0.15 -13.39
CA ILE A 279 22.33 0.70 -12.20
C ILE A 279 23.04 -0.08 -11.09
N LEU A 280 22.66 -1.35 -10.87
CA LEU A 280 23.29 -2.20 -9.86
C LEU A 280 24.74 -2.54 -10.23
N GLU A 281 25.01 -2.89 -11.49
CA GLU A 281 26.37 -3.19 -11.98
C GLU A 281 27.32 -1.99 -11.88
N ASN A 282 26.80 -0.78 -12.14
CA ASN A 282 27.58 0.46 -12.09
C ASN A 282 27.52 1.17 -10.73
N ALA A 283 26.91 0.55 -9.71
CA ALA A 283 26.82 1.12 -8.39
C ALA A 283 28.23 1.34 -7.81
N LYS A 284 28.50 2.56 -7.37
CA LYS A 284 29.78 2.90 -6.75
C LYS A 284 29.75 2.46 -5.29
N LYS A 285 30.66 1.54 -4.92
CA LYS A 285 30.85 1.15 -3.53
C LYS A 285 31.27 2.35 -2.68
N GLN A 286 30.61 2.49 -1.55
CA GLN A 286 30.86 3.46 -0.50
C GLN A 286 31.25 2.69 0.76
N THR A 287 31.71 3.42 1.77
CA THR A 287 32.06 2.85 3.08
C THR A 287 31.40 3.66 4.17
N PHE A 288 30.80 2.98 5.14
CA PHE A 288 30.27 3.59 6.35
C PHE A 288 30.84 2.85 7.56
N THR A 289 31.48 3.58 8.47
CA THR A 289 31.98 3.00 9.72
C THR A 289 30.84 2.99 10.75
N PRO A 290 30.44 1.82 11.28
CA PRO A 290 29.46 1.74 12.35
C PRO A 290 29.86 2.60 13.57
N LEU A 291 28.88 3.22 14.21
CA LEU A 291 29.09 4.02 15.41
C LEU A 291 29.18 3.15 16.67
N LEU A 292 28.54 2.00 16.63
CA LEU A 292 28.67 0.91 17.60
C LEU A 292 28.96 -0.37 16.82
N ASN A 293 29.69 -1.29 17.45
CA ASN A 293 30.06 -2.55 16.83
C ASN A 293 29.25 -3.68 17.48
N CYS A 294 28.59 -4.48 16.65
CA CYS A 294 27.96 -5.73 17.06
C CYS A 294 28.56 -6.88 16.23
N ASP A 295 29.19 -7.83 16.92
CA ASP A 295 29.79 -9.00 16.27
C ASP A 295 28.72 -9.98 15.77
N LYS A 296 27.55 -9.98 16.40
CA LYS A 296 26.43 -10.84 16.06
C LYS A 296 25.83 -10.45 14.70
N LYS A 297 25.64 -11.44 13.83
CA LYS A 297 25.12 -11.26 12.47
C LYS A 297 23.76 -11.93 12.22
N GLN A 298 23.24 -12.66 13.20
CA GLN A 298 21.96 -13.37 13.09
C GLN A 298 21.17 -13.10 14.37
N PHE A 299 19.87 -12.86 14.28
CA PHE A 299 19.03 -12.50 15.43
C PHE A 299 17.73 -13.28 15.39
N LYS A 300 17.33 -13.81 16.54
CA LYS A 300 16.05 -14.54 16.70
C LYS A 300 14.93 -13.59 17.13
N ARG A 301 13.68 -14.04 16.97
CA ARG A 301 12.47 -13.30 17.34
C ARG A 301 12.54 -12.69 18.73
N GLU A 302 12.91 -13.50 19.74
CA GLU A 302 13.04 -13.07 21.14
C GLU A 302 13.95 -11.85 21.32
N GLU A 303 14.99 -11.73 20.48
CA GLU A 303 15.95 -10.64 20.54
C GLU A 303 15.46 -9.40 19.80
N LEU A 304 14.72 -9.60 18.72
CA LEU A 304 14.08 -8.51 17.97
C LEU A 304 12.97 -7.86 18.79
N LEU A 305 12.26 -8.63 19.63
CA LEU A 305 11.24 -8.10 20.54
C LEU A 305 11.79 -7.07 21.52
N HIS A 306 13.05 -7.19 21.94
CA HIS A 306 13.69 -6.17 22.77
C HIS A 306 13.77 -4.81 22.07
N LEU A 307 13.79 -4.75 20.73
CA LEU A 307 13.75 -3.49 19.99
C LEU A 307 12.35 -2.84 20.03
N SER A 308 11.29 -3.65 20.02
CA SER A 308 9.91 -3.19 20.25
C SER A 308 9.73 -2.64 21.67
N GLU A 309 10.44 -3.18 22.65
CA GLU A 309 10.45 -2.71 24.04
C GLU A 309 11.29 -1.44 24.25
N GLY A 310 12.12 -1.06 23.27
CA GLY A 310 13.07 0.06 23.38
C GLY A 310 14.34 -0.29 24.14
N ASN A 311 14.77 -1.55 24.08
CA ASN A 311 15.92 -2.12 24.78
C ASN A 311 16.95 -2.70 23.79
N PRO A 312 17.63 -1.85 22.99
CA PRO A 312 18.63 -2.31 22.02
C PRO A 312 19.82 -3.01 22.67
N ALA A 313 20.11 -2.75 23.95
CA ALA A 313 21.18 -3.42 24.68
C ALA A 313 20.95 -4.93 24.83
N SER A 314 19.69 -5.35 25.01
CA SER A 314 19.36 -6.77 25.13
C SER A 314 19.31 -7.49 23.77
N CYS A 315 19.25 -6.73 22.67
CA CYS A 315 19.35 -7.27 21.31
C CYS A 315 20.82 -7.35 20.84
N PHE A 316 21.58 -6.27 20.97
CA PHE A 316 22.89 -6.11 20.32
C PHE A 316 24.09 -6.25 21.26
N GLY A 317 23.89 -6.13 22.58
CA GLY A 317 24.95 -6.16 23.59
C GLY A 317 25.04 -4.87 24.43
N PRO A 318 25.84 -4.88 25.51
CA PRO A 318 25.86 -3.84 26.53
C PRO A 318 26.25 -2.44 26.01
N ASP A 319 27.05 -2.36 24.94
CA ASP A 319 27.47 -1.08 24.33
C ASP A 319 26.30 -0.28 23.73
N TYR A 320 25.15 -0.93 23.55
CA TYR A 320 23.92 -0.32 23.06
C TYR A 320 23.04 0.24 24.19
N HIS A 321 23.53 0.26 25.44
CA HIS A 321 22.79 0.76 26.60
C HIS A 321 22.87 2.30 26.73
N PHE A 322 21.77 2.97 26.37
CA PHE A 322 21.61 4.44 26.49
C PHE A 322 20.41 4.79 27.37
N PRO A 323 20.49 4.56 28.69
CA PRO A 323 19.35 4.70 29.59
C PRO A 323 18.83 6.13 29.61
N ASN A 324 17.51 6.30 29.54
CA ASN A 324 16.82 7.58 29.58
C ASN A 324 17.21 8.58 28.47
N GLN A 325 17.90 8.13 27.41
CA GLN A 325 18.23 8.99 26.27
C GLN A 325 17.24 8.88 25.13
N ASN A 326 16.71 7.68 24.86
CA ASN A 326 15.90 7.39 23.66
C ASN A 326 14.65 6.55 24.02
N SER A 327 13.89 6.96 25.03
CA SER A 327 12.71 6.22 25.51
C SER A 327 11.61 6.01 24.46
N SER A 328 11.50 6.93 23.50
CA SER A 328 10.56 6.84 22.38
C SER A 328 11.08 6.05 21.17
N LEU A 329 12.35 5.63 21.17
CA LEU A 329 12.96 4.91 20.06
C LEU A 329 12.66 3.41 20.17
N LYS A 330 11.44 3.06 19.75
CA LYS A 330 10.90 1.71 19.77
C LYS A 330 10.50 1.31 18.36
N MET A 331 10.65 0.03 18.04
CA MET A 331 10.09 -0.56 16.82
C MET A 331 8.61 -0.94 17.03
N ALA A 332 7.95 -1.36 15.95
CA ALA A 332 6.55 -1.78 15.98
C ALA A 332 6.27 -2.84 17.07
N PRO A 333 5.06 -2.86 17.65
CA PRO A 333 4.69 -3.84 18.68
C PRO A 333 4.70 -5.27 18.10
N GLU A 334 4.80 -6.27 18.98
CA GLU A 334 4.90 -7.68 18.60
C GLU A 334 3.79 -8.13 17.62
N SER A 335 2.57 -7.67 17.83
CA SER A 335 1.40 -7.98 16.99
C SER A 335 1.55 -7.53 15.53
N LEU A 336 2.44 -6.56 15.27
CA LEU A 336 2.77 -6.05 13.94
C LEU A 336 4.19 -6.42 13.49
N LEU A 337 4.90 -7.25 14.24
CA LEU A 337 6.25 -7.64 13.87
C LEU A 337 6.20 -8.51 12.61
N MET A 338 6.81 -8.01 11.54
CA MET A 338 6.84 -8.66 10.21
C MET A 338 8.18 -9.34 9.96
N THR A 339 9.01 -9.52 10.99
CA THR A 339 10.27 -10.26 10.92
C THR A 339 10.41 -11.16 12.14
N ASP A 340 10.56 -12.47 11.92
CA ASP A 340 10.80 -13.45 12.99
C ASP A 340 12.29 -13.67 13.24
N ARG A 341 13.14 -13.38 12.25
CA ARG A 341 14.58 -13.51 12.38
C ARG A 341 15.32 -12.68 11.35
N VAL A 342 16.49 -12.19 11.75
CA VAL A 342 17.52 -11.69 10.82
C VAL A 342 18.52 -12.84 10.62
N VAL A 343 18.66 -13.31 9.39
CA VAL A 343 19.50 -14.45 9.02
C VAL A 343 20.94 -14.03 8.80
N SER A 344 21.16 -12.84 8.27
CA SER A 344 22.51 -12.30 8.07
C SER A 344 22.51 -10.77 8.01
N VAL A 345 23.59 -10.19 8.51
CA VAL A 345 23.94 -8.77 8.36
C VAL A 345 25.34 -8.68 7.78
N ASP A 346 25.49 -8.14 6.57
CA ASP A 346 26.78 -7.76 6.00
C ASP A 346 26.84 -6.24 5.85
N ILE A 347 27.60 -5.57 6.72
CA ILE A 347 27.72 -4.10 6.73
C ILE A 347 28.42 -3.53 5.49
N ASN A 348 29.16 -4.36 4.74
CA ASN A 348 29.84 -3.97 3.51
C ASN A 348 29.16 -4.59 2.28
N GLY A 349 28.00 -5.22 2.48
CA GLY A 349 27.25 -5.94 1.46
C GLY A 349 26.48 -5.01 0.52
N GLY A 350 25.88 -5.65 -0.49
CA GLY A 350 25.06 -4.99 -1.50
C GLY A 350 25.84 -4.18 -2.55
N PRO A 351 25.16 -3.69 -3.60
CA PRO A 351 25.80 -3.02 -4.74
C PRO A 351 26.55 -1.73 -4.34
N TRP A 352 26.05 -1.00 -3.35
CA TRP A 352 26.65 0.25 -2.87
C TRP A 352 27.64 0.04 -1.72
N GLY A 353 27.84 -1.18 -1.23
CA GLY A 353 28.79 -1.48 -0.14
C GLY A 353 28.40 -0.89 1.23
N LEU A 354 27.13 -0.52 1.42
CA LEU A 354 26.64 0.12 2.65
C LEU A 354 25.82 -0.80 3.55
N GLY A 355 25.58 -2.04 3.12
CA GLY A 355 24.79 -2.99 3.89
C GLY A 355 23.93 -3.91 3.04
N GLU A 356 23.94 -5.20 3.38
CA GLU A 356 22.91 -6.16 3.00
C GLU A 356 22.38 -6.86 4.26
N VAL A 357 21.06 -6.96 4.37
CA VAL A 357 20.40 -7.66 5.47
C VAL A 357 19.38 -8.64 4.91
N LEU A 358 19.47 -9.90 5.35
CA LEU A 358 18.50 -10.95 5.05
C LEU A 358 17.67 -11.25 6.29
N ALA A 359 16.35 -11.29 6.14
CA ALA A 359 15.42 -11.57 7.21
C ALA A 359 14.29 -12.48 6.74
N GLU A 360 13.65 -13.18 7.67
CA GLU A 360 12.58 -14.13 7.39
C GLU A 360 11.39 -13.94 8.33
N LYS A 361 10.20 -14.25 7.80
CA LYS A 361 8.93 -14.34 8.51
C LYS A 361 8.32 -15.70 8.24
N ASP A 362 8.13 -16.50 9.28
CA ASP A 362 7.33 -17.70 9.20
C ASP A 362 5.86 -17.30 9.04
N LEU A 363 5.13 -18.05 8.23
CA LEU A 363 3.73 -17.79 7.92
C LEU A 363 2.90 -18.99 8.34
N ALA A 364 1.84 -18.72 9.11
CA ALA A 364 0.84 -19.71 9.48
C ALA A 364 -0.51 -19.24 8.93
N PRO A 365 -1.37 -20.16 8.42
CA PRO A 365 -2.67 -19.80 7.86
C PRO A 365 -3.60 -19.03 8.81
N ASP A 366 -3.41 -19.22 10.12
CA ASP A 366 -4.20 -18.63 11.19
C ASP A 366 -3.60 -17.34 11.78
N HIS A 367 -2.48 -16.85 11.23
CA HIS A 367 -2.00 -15.51 11.58
C HIS A 367 -3.09 -14.47 11.31
N TRP A 368 -3.30 -13.59 12.29
CA TRP A 368 -4.46 -12.70 12.39
C TRP A 368 -4.80 -11.92 11.12
N TYR A 369 -3.80 -11.58 10.31
CA TYR A 369 -3.96 -10.79 9.10
C TYR A 369 -4.59 -11.58 7.93
N PHE A 370 -4.44 -12.91 7.85
CA PHE A 370 -5.02 -13.69 6.76
C PHE A 370 -6.55 -13.78 6.87
N PRO A 371 -7.14 -14.14 8.03
CA PRO A 371 -8.59 -14.19 8.17
C PRO A 371 -9.27 -12.84 7.93
N CYS A 372 -8.59 -11.71 8.20
CA CYS A 372 -9.18 -10.40 8.03
C CYS A 372 -8.90 -9.73 6.67
N HIS A 373 -7.95 -10.22 5.86
CA HIS A 373 -7.54 -9.61 4.60
C HIS A 373 -7.38 -10.67 3.51
N PHE A 374 -8.38 -10.97 2.67
CA PHE A 374 -9.78 -10.57 2.75
C PHE A 374 -10.65 -11.79 3.03
N LYS A 375 -11.91 -11.54 3.43
CA LYS A 375 -12.90 -12.60 3.49
C LYS A 375 -13.01 -13.29 2.13
N ASP A 376 -12.94 -14.63 2.12
CA ASP A 376 -13.04 -15.50 0.94
C ASP A 376 -11.90 -15.34 -0.10
N ASP A 377 -10.92 -14.46 0.14
CA ASP A 377 -9.68 -14.29 -0.64
C ASP A 377 -8.51 -13.87 0.28
N PRO A 378 -8.02 -14.78 1.14
CA PRO A 378 -6.99 -14.46 2.11
C PRO A 378 -5.62 -14.26 1.44
N VAL A 379 -5.01 -13.10 1.69
CA VAL A 379 -3.72 -12.68 1.15
C VAL A 379 -3.06 -11.69 2.12
N LEU A 380 -1.75 -11.78 2.34
CA LEU A 380 -1.06 -10.83 3.23
C LEU A 380 -1.11 -9.42 2.64
N ALA A 381 -1.54 -8.45 3.47
CA ALA A 381 -1.64 -7.05 3.06
C ALA A 381 -0.28 -6.48 2.63
N GLY A 382 -0.27 -5.77 1.50
CA GLY A 382 0.94 -5.13 0.96
C GLY A 382 1.54 -4.09 1.91
N SER A 383 0.69 -3.40 2.66
CA SER A 383 1.03 -2.46 3.72
C SER A 383 1.82 -3.12 4.88
N LEU A 384 1.42 -4.32 5.33
CA LEU A 384 2.17 -5.10 6.32
C LEU A 384 3.49 -5.61 5.76
N MET A 385 3.51 -6.09 4.51
CA MET A 385 4.76 -6.45 3.84
C MET A 385 5.74 -5.26 3.81
N ALA A 386 5.26 -4.07 3.46
CA ALA A 386 6.03 -2.83 3.45
C ALA A 386 6.51 -2.40 4.85
N GLU A 387 5.71 -2.62 5.89
CA GLU A 387 6.10 -2.36 7.28
C GLU A 387 7.27 -3.26 7.71
N GLY A 388 7.34 -4.51 7.24
CA GLY A 388 8.53 -5.35 7.45
C GLY A 388 9.80 -4.75 6.86
N CYS A 389 9.71 -4.11 5.69
CA CYS A 389 10.84 -3.37 5.10
C CYS A 389 11.26 -2.18 5.98
N VAL A 390 10.29 -1.43 6.52
CA VAL A 390 10.53 -0.32 7.47
C VAL A 390 11.24 -0.83 8.72
N GLN A 391 10.72 -1.89 9.33
CA GLN A 391 11.29 -2.52 10.52
C GLN A 391 12.73 -2.98 10.25
N LEU A 392 13.02 -3.57 9.09
CA LEU A 392 14.36 -4.05 8.76
C LEU A 392 15.38 -2.91 8.62
N LEU A 393 14.96 -1.78 8.03
CA LEU A 393 15.83 -0.60 7.94
C LEU A 393 16.02 0.06 9.31
N GLN A 394 14.97 0.15 10.15
CA GLN A 394 15.08 0.60 11.54
C GLN A 394 16.05 -0.27 12.34
N PHE A 395 15.92 -1.59 12.24
CA PHE A 395 16.85 -2.57 12.82
C PHE A 395 18.28 -2.28 12.40
N TYR A 396 18.55 -2.11 11.10
CA TYR A 396 19.90 -1.90 10.60
C TYR A 396 20.51 -0.58 11.08
N LEU A 397 19.71 0.47 11.16
CA LEU A 397 20.15 1.76 11.70
C LEU A 397 20.51 1.67 13.20
N LEU A 398 19.73 0.92 13.97
CA LEU A 398 20.04 0.63 15.38
C LEU A 398 21.30 -0.23 15.49
N TYR A 399 21.42 -1.25 14.66
CA TYR A 399 22.57 -2.15 14.59
C TYR A 399 23.88 -1.40 14.34
N LEU A 400 23.87 -0.40 13.45
CA LEU A 400 25.00 0.49 13.18
C LEU A 400 25.28 1.51 14.29
N GLY A 401 24.44 1.60 15.33
CA GLY A 401 24.62 2.55 16.42
C GLY A 401 24.17 3.98 16.09
N VAL A 402 23.35 4.20 15.06
CA VAL A 402 22.94 5.56 14.63
C VAL A 402 22.12 6.29 15.70
N GLN A 403 21.46 5.55 16.60
CA GLN A 403 20.76 6.10 17.78
C GLN A 403 21.65 6.98 18.67
N THR A 404 22.97 6.82 18.63
CA THR A 404 23.94 7.66 19.37
C THR A 404 23.96 9.11 18.91
N ARG A 405 23.42 9.41 17.72
CA ARG A 405 23.38 10.76 17.13
C ARG A 405 22.09 11.51 17.44
N VAL A 406 21.13 10.86 18.09
CA VAL A 406 19.83 11.43 18.42
C VAL A 406 19.55 11.33 19.92
N LYS A 407 18.60 12.12 20.38
CA LYS A 407 18.11 12.09 21.76
C LYS A 407 16.60 12.20 21.73
N ASP A 408 15.95 11.25 22.39
CA ASP A 408 14.51 11.07 22.54
C ASP A 408 13.79 11.25 21.19
N ALA A 409 14.09 10.36 20.26
CA ALA A 409 13.64 10.45 18.89
C ALA A 409 12.67 9.33 18.50
N PHE A 410 11.90 9.60 17.46
CA PHE A 410 11.03 8.64 16.76
C PHE A 410 11.62 8.35 15.39
N PHE A 411 11.42 7.14 14.89
CA PHE A 411 11.58 6.88 13.47
C PHE A 411 10.52 7.66 12.69
N GLN A 412 10.94 8.27 11.58
CA GLN A 412 10.10 9.02 10.65
C GLN A 412 10.49 8.69 9.20
N PRO A 413 9.59 8.91 8.23
CA PRO A 413 9.94 8.72 6.84
C PRO A 413 10.85 9.86 6.39
N VAL A 414 11.69 9.62 5.38
CA VAL A 414 12.36 10.75 4.73
C VAL A 414 11.31 11.54 3.94
N HIS A 415 10.97 12.73 4.43
CA HIS A 415 9.91 13.55 3.83
C HIS A 415 10.26 13.95 2.38
N GLY A 416 9.26 13.87 1.50
CA GLY A 416 9.38 14.22 0.09
C GLY A 416 10.14 13.21 -0.77
N LEU A 417 10.64 12.11 -0.19
CA LEU A 417 11.27 11.02 -0.94
C LEU A 417 10.20 10.12 -1.57
N PRO A 418 10.11 10.04 -2.91
CA PRO A 418 9.23 9.09 -3.58
C PRO A 418 9.73 7.66 -3.35
N GLN A 419 8.81 6.79 -2.98
CA GLN A 419 9.03 5.41 -2.58
C GLN A 419 8.21 4.50 -3.49
N VAL A 420 8.89 3.73 -4.35
CA VAL A 420 8.22 2.95 -5.41
C VAL A 420 8.02 1.52 -4.94
N VAL A 421 6.79 1.02 -5.06
CA VAL A 421 6.43 -0.36 -4.73
C VAL A 421 5.87 -1.02 -5.99
N ARG A 422 6.39 -2.19 -6.36
CA ARG A 422 5.78 -3.06 -7.37
C ARG A 422 5.47 -4.42 -6.77
N CYS A 423 4.24 -4.87 -6.96
CA CYS A 423 3.75 -6.17 -6.58
C CYS A 423 3.52 -6.99 -7.85
N ARG A 424 4.18 -8.14 -7.95
CA ARG A 424 4.08 -9.09 -9.09
C ARG A 424 3.85 -10.53 -8.63
N GLY A 425 3.42 -10.67 -7.38
CA GLY A 425 3.07 -11.92 -6.74
C GLY A 425 2.27 -11.64 -5.48
N GLN A 426 1.91 -12.71 -4.80
CA GLN A 426 1.14 -12.68 -3.57
C GLN A 426 1.78 -13.57 -2.53
N VAL A 427 1.47 -13.29 -1.27
CA VAL A 427 1.79 -14.13 -0.12
C VAL A 427 0.45 -14.59 0.45
N ILE A 428 0.19 -15.89 0.41
CA ILE A 428 -1.10 -16.50 0.78
C ILE A 428 -0.93 -17.46 1.97
N PRO A 429 -2.02 -17.89 2.64
CA PRO A 429 -1.94 -18.81 3.78
C PRO A 429 -1.14 -20.10 3.54
N GLY A 430 -1.05 -20.56 2.29
CA GLY A 430 -0.29 -21.75 1.91
C GLY A 430 1.22 -21.55 1.81
N ASP A 431 1.71 -20.30 1.78
CA ASP A 431 3.13 -20.02 1.78
C ASP A 431 3.68 -20.16 3.21
N PRO A 432 4.68 -21.00 3.47
CA PRO A 432 5.17 -21.23 4.83
C PRO A 432 6.16 -20.16 5.30
N LEU A 433 6.73 -19.40 4.37
CA LEU A 433 7.87 -18.51 4.64
C LEU A 433 7.92 -17.36 3.63
N MET A 434 8.13 -16.16 4.16
CA MET A 434 8.46 -14.96 3.40
C MET A 434 9.86 -14.47 3.79
N ARG A 435 10.63 -13.97 2.82
CA ARG A 435 11.97 -13.41 3.07
C ARG A 435 12.06 -11.96 2.64
N TYR A 436 12.83 -11.20 3.38
CA TYR A 436 13.26 -9.85 3.01
C TYR A 436 14.74 -9.86 2.66
N ARG A 437 15.10 -9.26 1.53
CA ARG A 437 16.48 -8.93 1.17
C ARG A 437 16.59 -7.43 1.01
N MET A 438 17.19 -6.77 2.00
CA MET A 438 17.43 -5.33 1.99
C MET A 438 18.86 -5.03 1.58
N VAL A 439 19.04 -4.06 0.68
CA VAL A 439 20.33 -3.48 0.31
C VAL A 439 20.30 -1.97 0.54
N VAL A 440 21.30 -1.45 1.23
CA VAL A 440 21.36 -0.03 1.60
C VAL A 440 22.06 0.78 0.51
N LYS A 441 21.45 1.89 0.11
CA LYS A 441 21.89 2.77 -0.99
C LYS A 441 22.61 4.01 -0.49
N GLU A 442 22.14 4.53 0.64
CA GLU A 442 22.65 5.77 1.20
C GLU A 442 22.48 5.76 2.72
N ILE A 443 23.50 6.25 3.43
CA ILE A 443 23.47 6.55 4.86
C ILE A 443 24.12 7.91 5.04
N LYS A 444 23.44 8.85 5.70
CA LYS A 444 24.03 10.13 6.11
C LYS A 444 23.68 10.43 7.56
N LEU A 445 24.54 11.17 8.25
CA LEU A 445 24.35 11.54 9.66
C LEU A 445 23.89 12.99 9.85
N ASP A 446 24.16 13.86 8.88
CA ASP A 446 23.93 15.31 8.99
C ASP A 446 22.95 15.83 7.92
N PRO A 447 22.12 16.85 8.23
CA PRO A 447 21.92 17.45 9.56
C PRO A 447 21.04 16.61 10.49
N ILE A 448 20.33 15.64 9.94
CA ILE A 448 19.53 14.63 10.65
C ILE A 448 19.93 13.29 10.04
N PRO A 449 20.26 12.27 10.85
CA PRO A 449 20.62 10.99 10.29
C PRO A 449 19.48 10.40 9.45
N TYR A 450 19.81 9.65 8.40
CA TYR A 450 18.85 8.86 7.64
C TYR A 450 19.54 7.75 6.87
N ALA A 451 18.76 6.78 6.42
CA ALA A 451 19.18 5.82 5.42
C ALA A 451 18.10 5.61 4.36
N ILE A 452 18.54 5.23 3.16
CA ILE A 452 17.68 4.84 2.05
C ILE A 452 18.10 3.44 1.61
N ALA A 453 17.12 2.55 1.43
CA ALA A 453 17.36 1.18 1.03
C ALA A 453 16.36 0.73 -0.05
N ASP A 454 16.79 -0.27 -0.82
CA ASP A 454 15.90 -1.07 -1.64
C ASP A 454 15.70 -2.44 -0.99
N ILE A 455 14.48 -2.96 -1.02
CA ILE A 455 14.11 -4.22 -0.39
C ILE A 455 13.32 -5.07 -1.38
N ASP A 456 13.78 -6.29 -1.61
CA ASP A 456 13.01 -7.32 -2.29
C ASP A 456 12.31 -8.19 -1.22
N ILE A 457 11.05 -8.53 -1.47
CA ILE A 457 10.27 -9.48 -0.68
C ILE A 457 10.09 -10.75 -1.51
N LEU A 458 10.44 -11.91 -0.95
CA LEU A 458 10.51 -13.17 -1.66
C LEU A 458 9.61 -14.23 -1.03
N VAL A 459 9.03 -15.06 -1.90
CA VAL A 459 8.40 -16.34 -1.56
C VAL A 459 9.11 -17.41 -2.38
N GLY A 460 9.72 -18.39 -1.69
CA GLY A 460 10.73 -19.24 -2.33
C GLY A 460 11.88 -18.42 -2.90
N GLU A 461 12.13 -18.55 -4.20
CA GLU A 461 13.16 -17.80 -4.94
C GLU A 461 12.58 -16.60 -5.71
N ARG A 462 11.25 -16.45 -5.75
CA ARG A 462 10.57 -15.43 -6.54
C ARG A 462 10.46 -14.13 -5.75
N VAL A 463 10.90 -13.02 -6.33
CA VAL A 463 10.61 -11.67 -5.80
C VAL A 463 9.15 -11.36 -6.08
N VAL A 464 8.31 -11.37 -5.05
CA VAL A 464 6.86 -11.09 -5.18
C VAL A 464 6.56 -9.60 -5.07
N VAL A 465 7.36 -8.87 -4.30
CA VAL A 465 7.27 -7.41 -4.17
C VAL A 465 8.67 -6.82 -4.20
N ASP A 466 8.83 -5.68 -4.85
CA ASP A 466 10.01 -4.85 -4.69
C ASP A 466 9.65 -3.44 -4.18
N PHE A 467 10.40 -2.98 -3.19
CA PHE A 467 10.24 -1.69 -2.55
C PHE A 467 11.53 -0.90 -2.74
N ARG A 468 11.49 0.13 -3.57
CA ARG A 468 12.63 0.99 -3.90
C ARG A 468 12.58 2.30 -3.13
N ASP A 469 13.77 2.76 -2.77
CA ASP A 469 13.99 4.06 -2.13
C ASP A 469 13.25 4.26 -0.80
N LEU A 470 13.07 3.18 -0.03
CA LEU A 470 12.54 3.26 1.33
C LEU A 470 13.49 4.10 2.19
N GLY A 471 13.00 5.24 2.69
CA GLY A 471 13.77 6.17 3.50
C GLY A 471 13.27 6.22 4.94
N VAL A 472 14.18 6.00 5.89
CA VAL A 472 13.94 6.18 7.33
C VAL A 472 14.90 7.22 7.88
N ASN A 473 14.38 8.19 8.61
CA ASN A 473 15.13 9.17 9.39
C ASN A 473 14.60 9.19 10.84
N TRP A 474 15.04 10.20 11.60
CA TRP A 474 14.60 10.41 12.98
C TRP A 474 14.11 11.82 13.20
N GLN A 475 13.16 11.95 14.12
CA GLN A 475 12.71 13.24 14.63
C GLN A 475 12.82 13.29 16.14
N LYS A 476 13.45 14.36 16.67
CA LYS A 476 13.54 14.62 18.11
C LYS A 476 12.17 15.01 18.67
N LYS A 477 11.80 14.46 19.82
CA LYS A 477 10.62 14.87 20.59
C LYS A 477 10.73 16.36 20.97
N GLY A 478 9.67 17.12 20.75
CA GLY A 478 9.57 18.53 21.16
C GLY A 478 9.97 19.60 20.13
N ARG A 479 10.27 19.24 18.86
CA ARG A 479 10.21 20.23 17.78
C ARG A 479 8.75 20.46 17.40
N ASN A 480 8.21 21.65 17.68
CA ASN A 480 6.93 22.07 17.13
C ASN A 480 6.98 21.96 15.59
N SER A 481 5.93 21.37 15.01
CA SER A 481 5.70 21.12 13.58
C SER A 481 5.53 22.40 12.72
N GLY A 482 6.13 23.52 13.12
CA GLY A 482 5.95 24.85 12.54
C GLY A 482 7.12 25.40 11.71
N SER A 483 8.20 24.64 11.49
CA SER A 483 9.30 25.09 10.62
C SER A 483 9.57 24.10 9.49
N THR A 484 8.72 24.14 8.46
CA THR A 484 9.05 23.61 7.14
C THR A 484 10.21 24.41 6.54
N GLY A 485 11.44 24.06 6.89
CA GLY A 485 12.59 24.39 6.06
C GLY A 485 12.45 23.66 4.74
N ASN A 486 12.55 24.38 3.62
CA ASN A 486 12.65 23.78 2.29
C ASN A 486 13.80 22.76 2.26
N PHE A 487 13.49 21.47 2.24
CA PHE A 487 14.48 20.42 2.02
C PHE A 487 14.28 19.79 0.64
N LEU A 488 15.41 19.66 -0.08
CA LEU A 488 15.62 19.04 -1.40
C LEU A 488 15.02 19.76 -2.63
N LYS A 489 15.74 20.79 -3.12
CA LYS A 489 15.75 21.08 -4.57
C LYS A 489 16.57 19.99 -5.26
N ILE A 490 15.88 18.99 -5.82
CA ILE A 490 16.48 18.04 -6.77
C ILE A 490 16.95 18.86 -7.98
N GLN A 491 18.26 18.94 -8.20
CA GLN A 491 18.82 19.47 -9.44
C GLN A 491 18.37 18.56 -10.58
N LYS A 492 17.50 19.09 -11.46
CA LYS A 492 17.24 18.49 -12.76
C LYS A 492 18.58 18.43 -13.51
N VAL A 493 19.07 17.22 -13.74
CA VAL A 493 20.09 16.96 -14.77
C VAL A 493 19.47 17.41 -16.10
N LYS A 494 20.03 18.46 -16.70
CA LYS A 494 19.69 18.86 -18.06
C LYS A 494 20.15 17.74 -18.99
N LYS A 495 19.23 17.27 -19.83
CA LYS A 495 19.53 16.43 -21.00
C LYS A 495 20.53 17.10 -21.91
#